data_AF-A0AAV1ACA6-F1
#
_entry.id   AF-A0AAV1ACA6-F1
#
_cell.length_a   1.000
_cell.length_b   1.000
_cell.length_c   1.000
_cell.angle_alpha   90.00
_cell.angle_beta   90.00
_cell.angle_gamma   90.00
#
_symmetry.space_group_name_H-M   'P 1'
#
loop_
_entity.id
_entity.type
_entity.pdbx_description
1 polymer ?
#
loop_
_entity_poly.entity_id
_entity_poly.type
_entity_poly.pdbx_seq_one_letter_code
_entity_poly.pdbx_strand_id
1 'polypeptide(L)'
;MGSETNPQIHHIVNIPEMIEPMLHEQCCIYKVPNHLHKLNEESFTPKFISIGPFHTHNPDLNQEKQKQRYFHAFWKRLSNKQGLALVQYKAFLEENKDSIAKSYSKHDVCVLENFVEMILLDSVFIMELFLRKGNESERKNDFMFMTSWIYRITQRDLLLLENQIPMFVLEELHKRVLGGNSVAFIQLAFNYFEDYYPQKLRLKDEMIRNCESCKHFTDLIRYSYLPREIQEKGVIQSENFTKFSSEYVLRTATKLNEAGISFEKVQGRSYCDIKFKKTPILNWFLCLGCLPCFKFVESKLQIPHLKVDQSTECVLRNLIAFEQCHYSNQPFVCNYVSLIDSLIHTHEDVELLVDTEIISHELGSHAELATLVNCLCRYVVVTSNCYGEMVKELNEHYNNVWKHYMGMLRSVYFRDPWRLSSTVVGISIFLFAFVNFLKVIGVFSPKY
;
A
#
# COMPACT_ATOMS: atom_id res chain seq x y z
N MET A 1 26.54 25.98 -57.92
CA MET A 1 26.59 24.61 -57.37
C MET A 1 26.93 24.75 -55.90
N GLY A 2 26.14 24.40 -54.90
CA GLY A 2 24.73 24.05 -54.74
C GLY A 2 24.51 24.27 -53.23
N SER A 3 23.51 25.04 -52.83
CA SER A 3 23.18 25.18 -51.41
C SER A 3 22.63 23.85 -50.94
N GLU A 4 23.38 23.11 -50.13
CA GLU A 4 22.87 21.94 -49.42
C GLU A 4 21.80 22.42 -48.43
N THR A 5 20.55 22.44 -48.89
CA THR A 5 19.38 22.50 -48.03
C THR A 5 19.34 21.19 -47.26
N ASN A 6 19.83 21.20 -46.03
CA ASN A 6 19.70 20.10 -45.09
C ASN A 6 18.18 19.77 -45.01
N PRO A 7 17.73 18.57 -45.43
CA PRO A 7 16.30 18.29 -45.52
C PRO A 7 15.70 18.34 -44.11
N GLN A 8 14.80 19.30 -43.86
CA GLN A 8 14.00 19.30 -42.64
C GLN A 8 13.10 18.06 -42.61
N ILE A 9 12.91 17.46 -41.44
CA ILE A 9 12.14 16.22 -41.23
C ILE A 9 10.72 16.31 -41.83
N HIS A 10 10.10 17.49 -41.78
CA HIS A 10 8.79 17.76 -42.39
C HIS A 10 8.74 17.54 -43.91
N HIS A 11 9.89 17.58 -44.59
CA HIS A 11 10.01 17.31 -46.03
C HIS A 11 10.10 15.81 -46.36
N ILE A 12 10.25 14.94 -45.36
CA ILE A 12 10.36 13.47 -45.54
C ILE A 12 9.10 12.79 -44.99
N VAL A 13 8.65 13.17 -43.80
CA VAL A 13 7.40 12.70 -43.18
C VAL A 13 6.80 13.88 -42.41
N ASN A 14 5.49 14.11 -42.58
CA ASN A 14 4.80 15.16 -41.83
C ASN A 14 4.57 14.70 -40.38
N ILE A 15 5.65 14.69 -39.59
CA ILE A 15 5.63 14.36 -38.17
C ILE A 15 5.35 15.67 -37.41
N PRO A 16 4.25 15.77 -36.64
CA PRO A 16 3.98 16.94 -35.81
C PRO A 16 5.15 17.21 -34.85
N GLU A 17 5.53 18.47 -34.64
CA GLU A 17 6.64 18.84 -33.72
C GLU A 17 6.37 18.41 -32.26
N MET A 18 5.11 18.21 -31.86
CA MET A 18 4.74 17.65 -30.56
C MET A 18 4.43 16.16 -30.68
N ILE A 19 5.48 15.33 -30.66
CA ILE A 19 5.37 13.86 -30.60
C ILE A 19 5.29 13.37 -29.15
N GLU A 20 5.96 14.07 -28.23
CA GLU A 20 6.00 13.67 -26.83
C GLU A 20 4.65 13.99 -26.17
N PRO A 21 3.95 12.99 -25.60
CA PRO A 21 2.70 13.23 -24.89
C PRO A 21 3.01 14.09 -23.66
N MET A 22 2.75 15.40 -23.75
CA MET A 22 2.91 16.32 -22.63
C MET A 22 1.88 15.97 -21.56
N LEU A 23 2.32 15.21 -20.55
CA LEU A 23 1.58 15.11 -19.29
C LEU A 23 1.58 16.48 -18.64
N HIS A 24 0.40 17.09 -18.51
CA HIS A 24 0.26 18.38 -17.82
C HIS A 24 0.68 18.24 -16.35
N GLU A 25 1.28 19.28 -15.78
CA GLU A 25 1.68 19.33 -14.36
C GLU A 25 0.49 19.08 -13.40
N GLN A 26 -0.72 19.38 -13.85
CA GLN A 26 -1.97 19.17 -13.11
C GLN A 26 -2.51 17.74 -13.19
N CYS A 27 -1.96 16.91 -14.09
CA CYS A 27 -2.41 15.55 -14.33
C CYS A 27 -2.15 14.68 -13.09
N CYS A 28 -3.22 14.10 -12.56
CA CYS A 28 -3.16 13.19 -11.41
C CYS A 28 -4.03 11.94 -11.58
N ILE A 29 -4.95 11.91 -12.54
CA ILE A 29 -5.84 10.78 -12.81
C ILE A 29 -5.40 10.13 -14.12
N TYR A 30 -4.93 8.89 -14.04
CA TYR A 30 -4.27 8.21 -15.16
C TYR A 30 -5.10 7.06 -15.70
N LYS A 31 -5.08 6.86 -17.02
CA LYS A 31 -5.40 5.56 -17.59
C LYS A 31 -4.33 4.56 -17.19
N VAL A 32 -4.77 3.40 -16.69
CA VAL A 32 -3.88 2.35 -16.21
C VAL A 32 -3.04 1.85 -17.39
N PRO A 33 -1.71 1.73 -17.23
CA PRO A 33 -0.86 1.22 -18.28
C PRO A 33 -1.32 -0.15 -18.79
N ASN A 34 -1.38 -0.33 -20.11
CA ASN A 34 -1.94 -1.52 -20.75
C ASN A 34 -1.33 -2.85 -20.25
N HIS A 35 -0.06 -2.85 -19.87
CA HIS A 35 0.61 -4.06 -19.35
C HIS A 35 0.10 -4.45 -17.96
N LEU A 36 -0.27 -3.49 -17.09
CA LEU A 36 -0.92 -3.76 -15.81
C LEU A 36 -2.38 -4.14 -16.01
N HIS A 37 -3.09 -3.43 -16.89
CA HIS A 37 -4.49 -3.69 -17.18
C HIS A 37 -4.73 -5.12 -17.67
N LYS A 38 -3.87 -5.63 -18.58
CA LYS A 38 -3.96 -7.00 -19.11
C LYS A 38 -3.73 -8.10 -18.06
N LEU A 39 -3.06 -7.81 -16.95
CA LEU A 39 -2.86 -8.80 -15.90
C LEU A 39 -4.15 -9.07 -15.11
N ASN A 40 -4.93 -8.02 -14.84
CA ASN A 40 -6.15 -8.12 -14.05
C ASN A 40 -7.08 -6.93 -14.38
N GLU A 41 -7.85 -7.07 -15.45
CA GLU A 41 -8.80 -6.05 -15.92
C GLU A 41 -9.89 -5.75 -14.89
N GLU A 42 -10.35 -6.77 -14.16
CA GLU A 42 -11.37 -6.62 -13.12
C GLU A 42 -10.93 -5.69 -11.98
N SER A 43 -9.63 -5.60 -11.71
CA SER A 43 -9.09 -4.74 -10.66
C SER A 43 -9.14 -3.25 -11.03
N PHE A 44 -9.39 -2.90 -12.29
CA PHE A 44 -9.42 -1.52 -12.77
C PHE A 44 -10.78 -1.08 -13.32
N THR A 45 -11.72 -2.02 -13.48
CA THR A 45 -13.04 -1.75 -14.08
C THR A 45 -14.11 -1.59 -12.99
N PRO A 46 -14.84 -0.45 -12.91
CA PRO A 46 -15.91 -0.27 -11.92
C PRO A 46 -17.00 -1.32 -12.09
N LYS A 47 -17.51 -1.87 -10.98
CA LYS A 47 -18.49 -2.97 -11.01
C LYS A 47 -19.93 -2.50 -10.70
N PHE A 48 -20.09 -1.36 -10.05
CA PHE A 48 -21.39 -0.84 -9.60
C PHE A 48 -21.59 0.65 -9.86
N ILE A 49 -20.57 1.50 -9.70
CA ILE A 49 -20.70 2.94 -9.99
C ILE A 49 -19.49 3.47 -10.74
N SER A 50 -19.75 4.00 -11.93
CA SER A 50 -18.74 4.70 -12.73
C SER A 50 -18.70 6.18 -12.32
N ILE A 51 -17.53 6.77 -12.16
CA ILE A 51 -17.27 8.15 -11.75
C ILE A 51 -16.24 8.76 -12.68
N GLY A 52 -16.53 9.97 -13.14
CA GLY A 52 -15.68 10.69 -14.05
C GLY A 52 -15.69 10.10 -15.47
N PRO A 53 -14.78 10.58 -16.33
CA PRO A 53 -14.91 10.47 -17.78
C PRO A 53 -14.41 9.17 -18.38
N PHE A 54 -13.60 8.36 -17.68
CA PHE A 54 -12.88 7.24 -18.27
C PHE A 54 -13.71 5.97 -18.51
N HIS A 55 -14.87 5.83 -17.85
CA HIS A 55 -15.78 4.68 -17.98
C HIS A 55 -17.15 5.06 -18.54
N THR A 56 -17.27 6.24 -19.15
CA THR A 56 -18.51 6.80 -19.71
C THR A 56 -19.13 5.97 -20.84
N HIS A 57 -18.34 5.15 -21.54
CA HIS A 57 -18.81 4.29 -22.63
C HIS A 57 -19.49 2.99 -22.17
N ASN A 58 -19.60 2.76 -20.86
CA ASN A 58 -20.33 1.61 -20.31
C ASN A 58 -21.49 2.04 -19.37
N PRO A 59 -22.42 2.89 -19.83
CA PRO A 59 -23.48 3.42 -18.96
C PRO A 59 -24.54 2.34 -18.74
N ASP A 60 -24.41 1.58 -17.65
CA ASP A 60 -25.57 0.86 -17.11
C ASP A 60 -26.59 1.91 -16.61
N LEU A 61 -27.77 1.90 -17.23
CA LEU A 61 -28.90 2.78 -16.91
C LEU A 61 -29.27 2.79 -15.43
N ASN A 62 -28.98 1.71 -14.69
CA ASN A 62 -29.26 1.64 -13.26
C ASN A 62 -28.31 2.52 -12.42
N GLN A 63 -27.05 2.62 -12.83
CA GLN A 63 -26.04 3.44 -12.13
C GLN A 63 -26.43 4.92 -12.19
N GLU A 64 -26.81 5.38 -13.38
CA GLU A 64 -27.16 6.78 -13.63
C GLU A 64 -28.43 7.19 -12.85
N LYS A 65 -29.46 6.33 -12.83
CA LYS A 65 -30.65 6.53 -11.99
C LYS A 65 -30.30 6.65 -10.51
N GLN A 66 -29.32 5.89 -10.03
CA GLN A 66 -28.90 5.94 -8.65
C GLN A 66 -28.22 7.27 -8.31
N LYS A 67 -27.37 7.80 -9.21
CA LYS A 67 -26.78 9.13 -9.04
C LYS A 67 -27.83 10.23 -9.04
N GLN A 68 -28.81 10.17 -9.95
CA GLN A 68 -29.93 11.12 -10.00
C GLN A 68 -30.78 11.06 -8.72
N ARG A 69 -31.03 9.87 -8.16
CA ARG A 69 -31.71 9.72 -6.87
C ARG A 69 -30.97 10.45 -5.75
N TYR A 70 -29.65 10.32 -5.72
CA TYR A 70 -28.79 11.01 -4.76
C TYR A 70 -28.77 12.51 -4.98
N PHE A 71 -28.73 12.97 -6.23
CA PHE A 71 -28.84 14.38 -6.59
C PHE A 71 -30.14 14.99 -6.07
N HIS A 72 -31.28 14.32 -6.28
CA HIS A 72 -32.57 14.78 -5.76
C HIS A 72 -32.61 14.83 -4.22
N ALA A 73 -31.98 13.86 -3.55
CA ALA A 73 -31.91 13.88 -2.10
C ALA A 73 -31.03 15.02 -1.58
N PHE A 74 -29.87 15.24 -2.21
CA PHE A 74 -29.01 16.37 -1.91
C PHE A 74 -29.75 17.69 -2.11
N TRP A 75 -30.43 17.87 -3.24
CA TRP A 75 -31.23 19.06 -3.53
C TRP A 75 -32.30 19.34 -2.46
N LYS A 76 -33.02 18.30 -2.02
CA LYS A 76 -34.02 18.41 -0.94
C LYS A 76 -33.42 18.82 0.41
N ARG A 77 -32.14 18.54 0.65
CA ARG A 77 -31.40 18.94 1.87
C ARG A 77 -31.08 20.43 1.87
N LEU A 78 -30.93 21.04 0.70
CA LEU A 78 -30.44 22.42 0.58
C LEU A 78 -31.53 23.43 0.94
N SER A 79 -31.14 24.46 1.69
CA SER A 79 -31.93 25.69 1.78
C SER A 79 -31.91 26.47 0.45
N ASN A 80 -32.83 27.41 0.26
CA ASN A 80 -32.87 28.25 -0.96
C ASN A 80 -31.51 28.93 -1.26
N LYS A 81 -30.81 29.42 -0.22
CA LYS A 81 -29.48 30.03 -0.35
C LYS A 81 -28.44 29.01 -0.85
N GLN A 82 -28.50 27.78 -0.36
CA GLN A 82 -27.57 26.71 -0.78
C GLN A 82 -27.92 26.16 -2.16
N GLY A 83 -29.20 26.14 -2.55
CA GLY A 83 -29.61 25.83 -3.92
C GLY A 83 -29.02 26.81 -4.92
N LEU A 84 -29.04 28.12 -4.61
CA LEU A 84 -28.34 29.14 -5.39
C LEU A 84 -26.82 28.91 -5.42
N ALA A 85 -26.22 28.50 -4.30
CA ALA A 85 -24.79 28.17 -4.26
C ALA A 85 -24.44 26.95 -5.13
N LEU A 86 -25.34 25.97 -5.29
CA LEU A 86 -25.13 24.85 -6.21
C LEU A 86 -25.14 25.29 -7.68
N VAL A 87 -25.98 26.28 -8.03
CA VAL A 87 -25.95 26.91 -9.37
C VAL A 87 -24.61 27.62 -9.58
N GLN A 88 -24.10 28.35 -8.58
CA GLN A 88 -22.78 28.97 -8.64
C GLN A 88 -21.64 27.94 -8.72
N TYR A 89 -21.80 26.78 -8.08
CA TYR A 89 -20.86 25.67 -8.23
C TYR A 89 -20.86 25.12 -9.66
N LYS A 90 -22.02 24.99 -10.31
CA LYS A 90 -22.07 24.64 -11.74
C LYS A 90 -21.29 25.65 -12.59
N ALA A 91 -21.49 26.94 -12.38
CA ALA A 91 -20.74 27.99 -13.10
C ALA A 91 -19.21 27.86 -12.87
N PHE A 92 -18.79 27.55 -11.63
CA PHE A 92 -17.39 27.26 -11.33
C PHE A 92 -16.85 26.07 -12.15
N LEU A 93 -17.61 25.00 -12.32
CA LEU A 93 -17.20 23.86 -13.16
C LEU A 93 -17.09 24.23 -14.64
N GLU A 94 -17.98 25.08 -15.14
CA GLU A 94 -17.93 25.61 -16.51
C GLU A 94 -16.67 26.46 -16.72
N GLU A 95 -16.37 27.37 -15.79
CA GLU A 95 -15.17 28.23 -15.82
C GLU A 95 -13.87 27.43 -15.70
N ASN A 96 -13.86 26.33 -14.93
CA ASN A 96 -12.67 25.53 -14.65
C ASN A 96 -12.60 24.24 -15.46
N LYS A 97 -13.44 24.10 -16.49
CA LYS A 97 -13.56 22.89 -17.33
C LYS A 97 -12.19 22.38 -17.80
N ASP A 98 -11.37 23.28 -18.35
CA ASP A 98 -10.05 22.92 -18.88
C ASP A 98 -9.07 22.48 -17.78
N SER A 99 -9.11 23.11 -16.60
CA SER A 99 -8.26 22.70 -15.47
C SER A 99 -8.67 21.33 -14.92
N ILE A 100 -9.98 21.07 -14.83
CA ILE A 100 -10.50 19.76 -14.45
C ILE A 100 -10.09 18.71 -15.50
N ALA A 101 -10.23 19.01 -16.79
CA ALA A 101 -9.83 18.10 -17.86
C ALA A 101 -8.32 17.79 -17.85
N LYS A 102 -7.47 18.80 -17.58
CA LYS A 102 -6.01 18.65 -17.42
C LYS A 102 -5.60 17.75 -16.26
N SER A 103 -6.51 17.47 -15.33
CA SER A 103 -6.27 16.50 -14.26
C SER A 103 -6.26 15.04 -14.76
N TYR A 104 -6.78 14.78 -15.96
CA TYR A 104 -6.86 13.46 -16.57
C TYR A 104 -5.78 13.26 -17.64
N SER A 105 -5.18 12.07 -17.69
CA SER A 105 -4.12 11.77 -18.67
C SER A 105 -4.62 11.65 -20.11
N LYS A 106 -5.93 11.46 -20.33
CA LYS A 106 -6.53 11.36 -21.67
C LYS A 106 -6.91 12.75 -22.18
N HIS A 107 -6.34 13.14 -23.32
CA HIS A 107 -6.40 14.52 -23.82
C HIS A 107 -7.80 14.92 -24.34
N ASP A 108 -8.64 13.96 -24.72
CA ASP A 108 -9.96 14.24 -25.32
C ASP A 108 -11.13 14.29 -24.32
N VAL A 109 -10.84 14.21 -23.02
CA VAL A 109 -11.88 14.22 -21.98
C VAL A 109 -12.71 15.50 -21.99
N CYS A 110 -12.09 16.65 -22.27
CA CYS A 110 -12.78 17.95 -22.32
C CYS A 110 -13.80 18.04 -23.48
N VAL A 111 -13.62 17.20 -24.51
CA VAL A 111 -14.47 17.20 -25.72
C VAL A 111 -15.72 16.34 -25.52
N LEU A 112 -15.80 15.55 -24.44
CA LEU A 112 -16.99 14.76 -24.13
C LEU A 112 -18.21 15.66 -23.96
N GLU A 113 -19.28 15.31 -24.68
CA GLU A 113 -20.60 15.93 -24.50
C GLU A 113 -21.02 15.77 -23.04
N ASN A 114 -21.54 16.85 -22.44
CA ASN A 114 -22.00 16.88 -21.05
C ASN A 114 -20.92 16.62 -19.98
N PHE A 115 -19.64 16.91 -20.27
CA PHE A 115 -18.55 16.74 -19.30
C PHE A 115 -18.81 17.47 -17.97
N VAL A 116 -19.29 18.71 -18.01
CA VAL A 116 -19.58 19.49 -16.80
C VAL A 116 -20.75 18.88 -16.02
N GLU A 117 -21.82 18.50 -16.71
CA GLU A 117 -23.00 17.85 -16.12
C GLU A 117 -22.61 16.53 -15.42
N MET A 118 -21.73 15.74 -16.04
CA MET A 118 -21.21 14.50 -15.49
C MET A 118 -20.40 14.76 -14.22
N ILE A 119 -19.43 15.68 -14.25
CA ILE A 119 -18.63 16.03 -13.07
C ILE A 119 -19.54 16.58 -11.96
N LEU A 120 -20.54 17.40 -12.29
CA LEU A 120 -21.51 17.90 -11.33
C LEU A 120 -22.30 16.78 -10.66
N LEU A 121 -22.88 15.88 -11.45
CA LEU A 121 -23.70 14.79 -10.96
C LEU A 121 -22.88 13.83 -10.07
N ASP A 122 -21.69 13.46 -10.53
CA ASP A 122 -20.79 12.57 -9.80
C ASP A 122 -20.28 13.21 -8.50
N SER A 123 -19.94 14.50 -8.54
CA SER A 123 -19.53 15.25 -7.34
C SER A 123 -20.64 15.29 -6.29
N VAL A 124 -21.87 15.56 -6.72
CA VAL A 124 -23.05 15.59 -5.82
C VAL A 124 -23.36 14.20 -5.29
N PHE A 125 -23.25 13.17 -6.12
CA PHE A 125 -23.42 11.78 -5.70
C PHE A 125 -22.44 11.42 -4.57
N ILE A 126 -21.14 11.68 -4.76
CA ILE A 126 -20.10 11.43 -3.75
C ILE A 126 -20.37 12.22 -2.47
N MET A 127 -20.72 13.50 -2.59
CA MET A 127 -20.99 14.36 -1.44
C MET A 127 -22.16 13.83 -0.59
N GLU A 128 -23.31 13.55 -1.22
CA GLU A 128 -24.48 13.01 -0.53
C GLU A 128 -24.21 11.63 0.07
N LEU A 129 -23.44 10.78 -0.62
CA LEU A 129 -23.00 9.49 -0.11
C LEU A 129 -22.19 9.63 1.19
N PHE A 130 -21.25 10.57 1.23
CA PHE A 130 -20.42 10.81 2.41
C PHE A 130 -21.22 11.42 3.56
N LEU A 131 -22.14 12.35 3.28
CA LEU A 131 -23.04 12.92 4.28
C LEU A 131 -23.92 11.84 4.92
N ARG A 132 -24.48 10.93 4.11
CA ARG A 132 -25.30 9.81 4.59
C ARG A 132 -24.50 8.86 5.47
N LYS A 133 -23.24 8.56 5.14
CA LYS A 133 -22.38 7.72 5.99
C LYS A 133 -22.30 8.27 7.43
N GLY A 134 -22.25 9.59 7.58
CA GLY A 134 -22.25 10.28 8.88
C GLY A 134 -23.59 10.31 9.61
N ASN A 135 -24.71 10.00 8.95
CA ASN A 135 -26.05 10.03 9.53
C ASN A 135 -26.68 8.64 9.62
N GLU A 136 -26.73 8.06 10.83
CA GLU A 136 -27.27 6.72 11.06
C GLU A 136 -28.72 6.54 10.58
N SER A 137 -29.58 7.55 10.75
CA SER A 137 -30.99 7.49 10.33
C SER A 137 -31.15 7.41 8.81
N GLU A 138 -30.29 8.10 8.05
CA GLU A 138 -30.29 8.08 6.60
C GLU A 138 -29.75 6.75 6.08
N ARG A 139 -28.68 6.22 6.71
CA ARG A 139 -28.12 4.89 6.35
C ARG A 139 -29.15 3.78 6.44
N LYS A 140 -29.98 3.78 7.49
CA LYS A 140 -31.00 2.74 7.72
C LYS A 140 -32.09 2.71 6.66
N ASN A 141 -32.26 3.79 5.90
CA ASN A 141 -33.29 3.93 4.87
C ASN A 141 -32.70 3.95 3.45
N ASP A 142 -31.41 3.68 3.29
CA ASP A 142 -30.73 3.72 2.01
C ASP A 142 -30.22 2.36 1.59
N PHE A 143 -30.77 1.85 0.50
CA PHE A 143 -30.35 0.61 -0.16
C PHE A 143 -28.83 0.49 -0.35
N MET A 144 -28.12 1.59 -0.61
CA MET A 144 -26.65 1.59 -0.78
C MET A 144 -25.90 1.22 0.49
N PHE A 145 -26.47 1.53 1.67
CA PHE A 145 -25.88 1.21 2.98
C PHE A 145 -26.49 -0.03 3.62
N MET A 146 -27.77 -0.32 3.37
CA MET A 146 -28.44 -1.51 3.88
C MET A 146 -27.90 -2.79 3.24
N THR A 147 -27.49 -2.73 1.97
CA THR A 147 -26.97 -3.87 1.24
C THR A 147 -25.45 -3.90 1.34
N SER A 148 -24.91 -4.73 2.25
CA SER A 148 -23.49 -4.70 2.62
C SER A 148 -22.54 -4.89 1.44
N TRP A 149 -22.88 -5.76 0.48
CA TRP A 149 -22.05 -5.97 -0.71
C TRP A 149 -22.05 -4.76 -1.66
N ILE A 150 -23.16 -4.00 -1.73
CA ILE A 150 -23.26 -2.77 -2.54
C ILE A 150 -22.42 -1.66 -1.92
N TYR A 151 -22.46 -1.52 -0.60
CA TYR A 151 -21.59 -0.57 0.11
C TYR A 151 -20.11 -0.86 -0.17
N ARG A 152 -19.69 -2.13 -0.01
CA ARG A 152 -18.31 -2.56 -0.22
C ARG A 152 -17.84 -2.38 -1.67
N ILE A 153 -18.67 -2.75 -2.64
CA ILE A 153 -18.32 -2.58 -4.06
C ILE A 153 -18.28 -1.11 -4.46
N THR A 154 -19.16 -0.28 -3.89
CA THR A 154 -19.15 1.18 -4.12
C THR A 154 -17.88 1.81 -3.55
N GLN A 155 -17.48 1.46 -2.32
CA GLN A 155 -16.20 1.91 -1.76
C GLN A 155 -15.02 1.51 -2.68
N ARG A 156 -14.98 0.25 -3.12
CA ARG A 156 -13.96 -0.26 -4.03
C ARG A 156 -13.92 0.54 -5.34
N ASP A 157 -15.08 0.76 -5.97
CA ASP A 157 -15.18 1.51 -7.22
C ASP A 157 -14.66 2.94 -7.06
N LEU A 158 -14.92 3.60 -5.94
CA LEU A 158 -14.43 4.94 -5.64
C LEU A 158 -12.91 5.00 -5.37
N LEU A 159 -12.21 3.86 -5.26
CA LEU A 159 -10.76 3.80 -5.07
C LEU A 159 -10.00 3.45 -6.36
N LEU A 160 -10.70 3.10 -7.45
CA LEU A 160 -10.08 2.75 -8.71
C LEU A 160 -9.44 3.99 -9.36
N LEU A 161 -8.19 3.86 -9.83
CA LEU A 161 -7.42 4.97 -10.40
C LEU A 161 -8.13 5.60 -11.60
N GLU A 162 -8.84 4.80 -12.40
CA GLU A 162 -9.58 5.30 -13.56
C GLU A 162 -10.97 5.88 -13.21
N ASN A 163 -11.41 5.77 -11.96
CA ASN A 163 -12.77 6.08 -11.52
C ASN A 163 -12.78 7.21 -10.49
N GLN A 164 -12.05 8.29 -10.78
CA GLN A 164 -11.78 9.39 -9.85
C GLN A 164 -12.32 10.74 -10.37
N ILE A 165 -12.51 11.66 -9.43
CA ILE A 165 -12.66 13.11 -9.67
C ILE A 165 -11.56 13.82 -8.87
N PRO A 166 -10.94 14.91 -9.39
CA PRO A 166 -9.93 15.65 -8.65
C PRO A 166 -10.47 16.17 -7.31
N MET A 167 -9.70 16.02 -6.24
CA MET A 167 -10.12 16.35 -4.87
C MET A 167 -10.64 17.78 -4.75
N PHE A 168 -9.97 18.74 -5.40
CA PHE A 168 -10.33 20.17 -5.33
C PHE A 168 -11.77 20.46 -5.82
N VAL A 169 -12.30 19.65 -6.75
CA VAL A 169 -13.67 19.77 -7.25
C VAL A 169 -14.67 19.49 -6.13
N LEU A 170 -14.43 18.43 -5.36
CA LEU A 170 -15.28 18.01 -4.24
C LEU A 170 -15.14 18.96 -3.04
N GLU A 171 -13.94 19.47 -2.79
CA GLU A 171 -13.69 20.48 -1.76
C GLU A 171 -14.41 21.80 -2.05
N GLU A 172 -14.40 22.27 -3.30
CA GLU A 172 -15.10 23.49 -3.70
C GLU A 172 -16.63 23.30 -3.61
N LEU A 173 -17.16 22.12 -3.94
CA LEU A 173 -18.57 21.79 -3.68
C LEU A 173 -18.91 21.91 -2.19
N HIS A 174 -18.12 21.27 -1.33
CA HIS A 174 -18.33 21.28 0.12
C HIS A 174 -18.27 22.70 0.69
N LYS A 175 -17.26 23.47 0.29
CA LYS A 175 -17.03 24.84 0.74
C LYS A 175 -18.13 25.79 0.29
N ARG A 176 -18.50 25.79 -1.00
CA ARG A 176 -19.49 26.74 -1.56
C ARG A 176 -20.91 26.42 -1.11
N VAL A 177 -21.29 25.15 -1.13
CA VAL A 177 -22.70 24.74 -0.94
C VAL A 177 -23.02 24.43 0.52
N LEU A 178 -22.09 23.80 1.25
CA LEU A 178 -22.32 23.38 2.64
C LEU A 178 -21.63 24.30 3.65
N GLY A 179 -20.85 25.27 3.19
CA GLY A 179 -20.16 26.24 4.06
C GLY A 179 -19.01 25.62 4.86
N GLY A 180 -18.52 24.44 4.46
CA GLY A 180 -17.40 23.78 5.11
C GLY A 180 -16.03 24.24 4.61
N ASN A 181 -14.99 23.48 4.92
CA ASN A 181 -13.63 23.66 4.43
C ASN A 181 -13.05 22.32 3.93
N SER A 182 -11.81 22.35 3.39
CA SER A 182 -11.10 21.16 2.90
C SER A 182 -10.95 20.10 4.00
N VAL A 183 -10.45 20.48 5.18
CA VAL A 183 -10.32 19.60 6.35
C VAL A 183 -11.61 18.84 6.69
N ALA A 184 -12.75 19.53 6.71
CA ALA A 184 -14.04 18.91 7.00
C ALA A 184 -14.50 17.95 5.89
N PHE A 185 -14.19 18.25 4.62
CA PHE A 185 -14.46 17.31 3.54
C PHE A 185 -13.54 16.06 3.61
N ILE A 186 -12.25 16.26 3.84
CA ILE A 186 -11.29 15.17 4.02
C ILE A 186 -11.73 14.28 5.20
N GLN A 187 -12.24 14.87 6.28
CA GLN A 187 -12.82 14.12 7.41
C GLN A 187 -13.98 13.21 6.99
N LEU A 188 -14.86 13.67 6.09
CA LEU A 188 -15.95 12.87 5.54
C LEU A 188 -15.41 11.70 4.69
N ALA A 189 -14.40 11.97 3.85
CA ALA A 189 -13.74 10.92 3.05
C ALA A 189 -13.07 9.86 3.95
N PHE A 190 -12.33 10.28 4.98
CA PHE A 190 -11.75 9.36 5.98
C PHE A 190 -12.81 8.52 6.71
N ASN A 191 -13.98 9.09 7.02
CA ASN A 191 -15.08 8.33 7.62
C ASN A 191 -15.62 7.27 6.66
N TYR A 192 -15.70 7.61 5.38
CA TYR A 192 -16.25 6.72 4.37
C TYR A 192 -15.32 5.54 4.06
N PHE A 193 -14.02 5.78 3.99
CA PHE A 193 -13.01 4.74 3.70
C PHE A 193 -12.36 4.11 4.93
N GLU A 194 -13.01 4.19 6.10
CA GLU A 194 -12.44 3.72 7.38
C GLU A 194 -11.90 2.29 7.35
N ASP A 195 -12.50 1.43 6.52
CA ASP A 195 -12.14 0.03 6.36
C ASP A 195 -10.79 -0.20 5.65
N TYR A 196 -10.29 0.79 4.91
CA TYR A 196 -9.07 0.68 4.10
C TYR A 196 -7.84 1.25 4.80
N TYR A 197 -7.99 1.87 5.97
CA TYR A 197 -6.87 2.44 6.70
C TYR A 197 -6.22 1.42 7.63
N PRO A 198 -4.86 1.31 7.64
CA PRO A 198 -4.15 0.41 8.56
C PRO A 198 -4.32 0.83 10.03
N GLN A 199 -4.61 2.11 10.29
CA GLN A 199 -4.69 2.69 11.63
C GLN A 199 -6.15 2.87 12.06
N LYS A 200 -6.60 2.13 13.08
CA LYS A 200 -7.87 2.44 13.77
C LYS A 200 -7.68 3.66 14.69
N LEU A 201 -8.23 4.80 14.25
CA LEU A 201 -8.83 5.87 15.07
C LEU A 201 -7.97 6.75 15.99
N ARG A 202 -6.69 6.48 16.26
CA ARG A 202 -5.91 7.34 17.20
C ARG A 202 -5.26 8.59 16.61
N LEU A 203 -4.98 8.64 15.31
CA LEU A 203 -4.19 9.72 14.66
C LEU A 203 -4.93 10.42 13.51
N LYS A 204 -6.25 10.22 13.44
CA LYS A 204 -7.10 10.69 12.36
C LYS A 204 -6.96 12.21 12.14
N ASP A 205 -6.98 12.97 13.22
CA ASP A 205 -6.95 14.43 13.15
C ASP A 205 -5.60 14.98 12.67
N GLU A 206 -4.50 14.29 12.98
CA GLU A 206 -3.15 14.66 12.50
C GLU A 206 -3.01 14.36 11.01
N MET A 207 -3.45 13.18 10.56
CA MET A 207 -3.43 12.79 9.14
C MET A 207 -4.29 13.71 8.29
N ILE A 208 -5.47 14.10 8.78
CA ILE A 208 -6.39 15.00 8.06
C ILE A 208 -5.76 16.37 7.86
N ARG A 209 -5.11 16.93 8.89
CA ARG A 209 -4.45 18.25 8.80
C ARG A 209 -3.30 18.27 7.79
N ASN A 210 -2.63 17.14 7.59
CA ASN A 210 -1.45 17.05 6.72
C ASN A 210 -1.79 16.54 5.30
N CYS A 211 -3.05 16.15 5.01
CA CYS A 211 -3.48 15.62 3.71
C CYS A 211 -4.09 16.69 2.77
N GLU A 212 -3.90 17.98 3.05
CA GLU A 212 -4.37 19.06 2.14
C GLU A 212 -3.77 18.96 0.71
N SER A 213 -2.76 18.13 0.47
CA SER A 213 -2.14 17.89 -0.84
C SER A 213 -2.73 16.72 -1.65
N CYS A 214 -3.61 15.91 -1.06
CA CYS A 214 -4.11 14.67 -1.65
C CYS A 214 -4.92 14.94 -2.94
N LYS A 215 -4.57 14.29 -4.06
CA LYS A 215 -5.11 14.63 -5.40
C LYS A 215 -6.49 14.04 -5.70
N HIS A 216 -6.79 12.87 -5.15
CA HIS A 216 -8.05 12.13 -5.28
C HIS A 216 -8.09 10.98 -4.25
N PHE A 217 -9.10 10.11 -4.25
CA PHE A 217 -9.27 9.10 -3.19
C PHE A 217 -8.21 7.99 -3.21
N THR A 218 -7.78 7.54 -4.39
CA THR A 218 -6.66 6.59 -4.48
C THR A 218 -5.38 7.16 -3.85
N ASP A 219 -5.09 8.45 -4.05
CA ASP A 219 -3.95 9.13 -3.43
C ASP A 219 -4.14 9.31 -1.91
N LEU A 220 -5.37 9.57 -1.45
CA LEU A 220 -5.71 9.59 -0.03
C LEU A 220 -5.40 8.25 0.65
N ILE A 221 -5.74 7.11 0.03
CA ILE A 221 -5.37 5.79 0.55
C ILE A 221 -3.86 5.59 0.50
N ARG A 222 -3.21 5.97 -0.60
CA ARG A 222 -1.75 5.91 -0.72
C ARG A 222 -1.07 6.65 0.44
N TYR A 223 -1.47 7.89 0.69
CA TYR A 223 -0.93 8.73 1.76
C TYR A 223 -1.01 8.02 3.11
N SER A 224 -2.12 7.32 3.38
CA SER A 224 -2.30 6.58 4.63
C SER A 224 -1.37 5.38 4.82
N TYR A 225 -0.79 4.87 3.74
CA TYR A 225 0.14 3.72 3.77
C TYR A 225 1.59 4.17 4.01
N LEU A 226 1.91 5.45 3.78
CA LEU A 226 3.26 6.00 3.94
C LEU A 226 3.71 6.02 5.40
N PRO A 227 5.02 5.90 5.70
CA PRO A 227 5.55 6.06 7.05
C PRO A 227 5.21 7.44 7.62
N ARG A 228 5.02 7.52 8.94
CA ARG A 228 4.61 8.77 9.61
C ARG A 228 5.63 9.88 9.43
N GLU A 229 6.91 9.54 9.46
CA GLU A 229 8.00 10.49 9.26
C GLU A 229 7.89 11.16 7.88
N ILE A 230 7.40 10.43 6.87
CA ILE A 230 7.16 10.94 5.51
C ILE A 230 5.91 11.81 5.45
N GLN A 231 4.84 11.43 6.16
CA GLN A 231 3.60 12.19 6.23
C GLN A 231 3.79 13.57 6.86
N GLU A 232 4.69 13.69 7.86
CA GLU A 232 4.95 14.93 8.60
C GLU A 232 6.06 15.79 7.96
N LYS A 233 7.16 15.18 7.50
CA LYS A 233 8.34 15.92 7.03
C LYS A 233 8.44 16.03 5.51
N GLY A 234 7.57 15.33 4.78
CA GLY A 234 7.68 15.17 3.34
C GLY A 234 8.78 14.18 2.94
N VAL A 235 9.03 14.08 1.64
CA VAL A 235 9.99 13.12 1.07
C VAL A 235 11.30 13.81 0.72
N ILE A 236 12.40 13.31 1.29
CA ILE A 236 13.76 13.71 0.93
C ILE A 236 14.40 12.57 0.16
N GLN A 237 14.60 12.74 -1.14
CA GLN A 237 14.94 11.64 -2.05
C GLN A 237 16.30 10.99 -1.71
N SER A 238 17.30 11.78 -1.34
CA SER A 238 18.65 11.31 -0.99
C SER A 238 18.72 10.56 0.34
N GLU A 239 17.81 10.83 1.27
CA GLU A 239 17.78 10.20 2.59
C GLU A 239 16.88 8.96 2.60
N ASN A 240 15.79 9.02 1.84
CA ASN A 240 14.73 8.01 1.94
C ASN A 240 14.87 6.88 0.92
N PHE A 241 15.70 7.07 -0.12
CA PHE A 241 15.81 6.11 -1.21
C PHE A 241 17.26 5.80 -1.58
N THR A 242 17.53 4.51 -1.76
CA THR A 242 18.75 4.03 -2.39
C THR A 242 18.52 3.80 -3.87
N LYS A 243 19.57 3.99 -4.71
CA LYS A 243 19.50 3.56 -6.11
C LYS A 243 19.26 2.07 -6.16
N PHE A 244 18.38 1.62 -7.05
CA PHE A 244 18.14 0.21 -7.25
C PHE A 244 19.46 -0.49 -7.62
N SER A 245 19.94 -1.35 -6.74
CA SER A 245 21.04 -2.27 -7.03
C SER A 245 20.47 -3.68 -7.12
N SER A 246 20.67 -4.33 -8.26
CA SER A 246 20.31 -5.74 -8.49
C SER A 246 21.01 -6.72 -7.57
N GLU A 247 21.98 -6.25 -6.77
CA GLU A 247 22.90 -7.07 -5.99
C GLU A 247 22.33 -7.54 -4.64
N TYR A 248 21.13 -7.10 -4.25
CA TYR A 248 20.55 -7.40 -2.93
C TYR A 248 19.15 -8.00 -3.02
N VAL A 249 19.04 -9.20 -3.60
CA VAL A 249 17.82 -10.02 -3.47
C VAL A 249 17.66 -10.41 -2.00
N LEU A 250 16.53 -10.03 -1.38
CA LEU A 250 16.21 -10.39 -0.01
C LEU A 250 15.93 -11.91 0.09
N ARG A 251 16.23 -12.51 1.25
CA ARG A 251 15.89 -13.92 1.52
C ARG A 251 14.45 -14.06 2.00
N THR A 252 13.82 -15.19 1.70
CA THR A 252 12.44 -15.48 2.10
C THR A 252 12.28 -15.51 3.62
N ALA A 253 11.04 -15.35 4.10
CA ALA A 253 10.73 -15.28 5.51
C ALA A 253 11.26 -16.49 6.27
N THR A 254 11.09 -17.70 5.72
CA THR A 254 11.57 -18.94 6.34
C THR A 254 13.09 -18.95 6.51
N LYS A 255 13.84 -18.52 5.47
CA LYS A 255 15.31 -18.46 5.50
C LYS A 255 15.83 -17.42 6.49
N LEU A 256 15.17 -16.27 6.58
CA LEU A 256 15.54 -15.25 7.56
C LEU A 256 15.28 -15.75 8.98
N ASN A 257 14.16 -16.45 9.21
CA ASN A 257 13.85 -17.08 10.49
C ASN A 257 14.87 -18.16 10.87
N GLU A 258 15.27 -19.01 9.93
CA GLU A 258 16.36 -19.99 10.13
C GLU A 258 17.70 -19.34 10.46
N ALA A 259 17.95 -18.13 9.98
CA ALA A 259 19.15 -17.34 10.30
C ALA A 259 19.05 -16.57 11.64
N GLY A 260 17.99 -16.77 12.42
CA GLY A 260 17.81 -16.16 13.74
C GLY A 260 17.21 -14.75 13.73
N ILE A 261 16.51 -14.38 12.66
CA ILE A 261 15.71 -13.14 12.59
C ILE A 261 14.27 -13.47 12.96
N SER A 262 13.77 -12.89 14.05
CA SER A 262 12.35 -13.01 14.39
C SER A 262 11.50 -11.98 13.68
N PHE A 263 10.24 -12.36 13.49
CA PHE A 263 9.18 -11.57 12.91
C PHE A 263 8.30 -11.00 14.04
N GLU A 264 8.16 -9.67 14.09
CA GLU A 264 7.41 -8.98 15.14
C GLU A 264 6.30 -8.12 14.54
N LYS A 265 5.05 -8.45 14.87
CA LYS A 265 3.88 -7.65 14.54
C LYS A 265 3.91 -6.30 15.24
N VAL A 266 3.65 -5.23 14.49
CA VAL A 266 3.41 -3.90 15.05
C VAL A 266 2.00 -3.41 14.74
N GLN A 267 1.30 -2.93 15.76
CA GLN A 267 -0.02 -2.31 15.62
C GLN A 267 0.08 -0.79 15.51
N GLY A 268 -0.83 -0.18 14.75
CA GLY A 268 -0.96 1.28 14.67
C GLY A 268 0.12 2.00 13.85
N ARG A 269 0.95 1.26 13.11
CA ARG A 269 1.84 1.81 12.07
C ARG A 269 1.17 1.73 10.70
N SER A 270 1.60 2.58 9.78
CA SER A 270 1.21 2.48 8.37
C SER A 270 1.90 1.29 7.71
N TYR A 271 1.32 0.75 6.63
CA TYR A 271 1.82 -0.49 6.02
C TYR A 271 3.27 -0.41 5.53
N CYS A 272 3.70 0.74 5.00
CA CYS A 272 5.07 0.92 4.52
C CYS A 272 6.09 1.20 5.65
N ASP A 273 5.68 1.23 6.93
CA ASP A 273 6.59 1.49 8.06
C ASP A 273 7.16 0.18 8.65
N ILE A 274 8.00 -0.49 7.85
CA ILE A 274 8.74 -1.68 8.23
C ILE A 274 10.10 -1.26 8.78
N LYS A 275 10.52 -1.85 9.92
CA LYS A 275 11.81 -1.51 10.55
C LYS A 275 12.56 -2.77 10.96
N PHE A 276 13.86 -2.82 10.67
CA PHE A 276 14.75 -3.85 11.20
C PHE A 276 15.43 -3.35 12.47
N LYS A 277 15.32 -4.10 13.56
CA LYS A 277 15.99 -3.83 14.83
C LYS A 277 17.08 -4.87 15.06
N LYS A 278 18.33 -4.44 14.90
CA LYS A 278 19.51 -5.24 15.19
C LYS A 278 19.82 -5.21 16.68
N THR A 279 19.81 -6.36 17.35
CA THR A 279 20.35 -6.48 18.70
C THR A 279 21.85 -6.79 18.61
N PRO A 280 22.74 -5.97 19.19
CA PRO A 280 24.16 -6.29 19.23
C PRO A 280 24.37 -7.50 20.14
N ILE A 281 25.00 -8.55 19.62
CA ILE A 281 25.54 -9.62 20.47
C ILE A 281 26.77 -9.01 21.14
N LEU A 282 26.67 -8.70 22.43
CA LEU A 282 27.85 -8.39 23.22
C LEU A 282 28.77 -9.61 23.14
N ASN A 283 29.95 -9.39 22.56
CA ASN A 283 31.03 -10.36 22.46
C ASN A 283 31.61 -10.57 23.87
N TRP A 284 30.91 -11.30 24.73
CA TRP A 284 31.47 -11.80 25.98
C TRP A 284 31.54 -13.33 25.90
N PHE A 285 32.78 -13.79 25.72
CA PHE A 285 33.22 -15.17 25.74
C PHE A 285 32.61 -16.00 26.89
N LEU A 286 32.36 -17.28 26.61
CA LEU A 286 32.39 -18.38 27.59
C LEU A 286 31.39 -18.28 28.78
N CYS A 287 30.12 -18.59 28.53
CA CYS A 287 29.33 -19.25 29.57
C CYS A 287 28.58 -20.45 28.97
N LEU A 288 29.36 -21.49 28.65
CA LEU A 288 28.85 -22.86 28.66
C LEU A 288 28.33 -23.13 30.09
N GLY A 289 27.01 -23.16 30.28
CA GLY A 289 26.42 -23.83 31.44
C GLY A 289 25.57 -23.02 32.42
N CYS A 290 25.00 -21.86 32.06
CA CYS A 290 24.10 -21.16 32.99
C CYS A 290 22.84 -20.58 32.31
N LEU A 291 21.71 -21.27 32.53
CA LEU A 291 20.35 -20.74 32.71
C LEU A 291 19.40 -20.55 31.49
N PRO A 292 18.08 -20.79 31.71
CA PRO A 292 17.00 -20.69 30.73
C PRO A 292 16.59 -19.24 30.46
N CYS A 293 17.55 -18.37 30.08
CA CYS A 293 17.35 -16.92 29.98
C CYS A 293 17.72 -16.31 28.62
N PHE A 294 17.85 -17.11 27.56
CA PHE A 294 18.13 -16.63 26.20
C PHE A 294 16.88 -16.15 25.44
N LYS A 295 16.10 -15.26 26.05
CA LYS A 295 15.10 -14.42 25.33
C LYS A 295 15.71 -13.13 24.75
N PHE A 296 17.02 -12.91 24.92
CA PHE A 296 17.56 -11.54 24.96
C PHE A 296 18.39 -11.08 23.76
N VAL A 297 18.66 -11.90 22.73
CA VAL A 297 19.50 -11.47 21.60
C VAL A 297 18.94 -11.98 20.28
N GLU A 298 17.82 -11.42 19.85
CA GLU A 298 17.19 -11.76 18.58
C GLU A 298 16.99 -10.48 17.77
N SER A 299 17.59 -10.43 16.57
CA SER A 299 17.28 -9.34 15.63
C SER A 299 15.84 -9.50 15.20
N LYS A 300 15.11 -8.38 15.13
CA LYS A 300 13.67 -8.39 14.85
C LYS A 300 13.35 -7.62 13.59
N LEU A 301 12.61 -8.22 12.68
CA LEU A 301 11.97 -7.52 11.58
C LEU A 301 10.56 -7.13 12.02
N GLN A 302 10.34 -5.85 12.24
CA GLN A 302 9.07 -5.29 12.67
C GLN A 302 8.22 -4.97 11.44
N ILE A 303 7.11 -5.71 11.27
CA ILE A 303 6.19 -5.53 10.14
C ILE A 303 4.80 -5.13 10.68
N PRO A 304 4.19 -4.07 10.14
CA PRO A 304 2.80 -3.73 10.43
C PRO A 304 1.85 -4.87 10.07
N HIS A 305 0.82 -5.10 10.89
CA HIS A 305 -0.16 -6.16 10.63
C HIS A 305 -0.92 -5.93 9.32
N LEU A 306 -0.79 -6.85 8.36
CA LEU A 306 -1.50 -6.83 7.08
C LEU A 306 -2.71 -7.78 7.13
N LYS A 307 -3.92 -7.23 6.99
CA LYS A 307 -5.11 -8.03 6.75
C LYS A 307 -5.35 -8.12 5.24
N VAL A 308 -5.39 -9.33 4.70
CA VAL A 308 -5.64 -9.60 3.28
C VAL A 308 -7.04 -10.16 3.09
N ASP A 309 -7.86 -9.41 2.37
CA ASP A 309 -9.22 -9.77 1.98
C ASP A 309 -9.41 -9.68 0.45
N GLN A 310 -10.64 -9.93 -0.01
CA GLN A 310 -11.00 -9.90 -1.43
C GLN A 310 -10.79 -8.53 -2.11
N SER A 311 -10.71 -7.43 -1.34
CA SER A 311 -10.50 -6.08 -1.86
C SER A 311 -9.03 -5.68 -1.92
N THR A 312 -8.17 -6.37 -1.16
CA THR A 312 -6.77 -6.01 -0.96
C THR A 312 -5.97 -6.01 -2.27
N GLU A 313 -6.16 -7.01 -3.12
CA GLU A 313 -5.50 -7.07 -4.43
C GLU A 313 -5.88 -5.87 -5.29
N CYS A 314 -7.17 -5.56 -5.38
CA CYS A 314 -7.68 -4.44 -6.17
C CYS A 314 -7.09 -3.11 -5.69
N VAL A 315 -7.10 -2.86 -4.38
CA VAL A 315 -6.53 -1.63 -3.81
C VAL A 315 -5.03 -1.52 -4.12
N LEU A 316 -4.25 -2.58 -3.83
CA LEU A 316 -2.81 -2.56 -4.08
C LEU A 316 -2.48 -2.36 -5.56
N ARG A 317 -3.21 -3.01 -6.48
CA ARG A 317 -3.00 -2.82 -7.93
C ARG A 317 -3.25 -1.38 -8.38
N ASN A 318 -4.29 -0.72 -7.85
CA ASN A 318 -4.57 0.68 -8.18
C ASN A 318 -3.51 1.63 -7.59
N LEU A 319 -3.03 1.35 -6.38
CA LEU A 319 -1.94 2.12 -5.76
C LEU A 319 -0.62 1.95 -6.53
N ILE A 320 -0.29 0.73 -6.94
CA ILE A 320 0.88 0.43 -7.77
C ILE A 320 0.81 1.17 -9.11
N ALA A 321 -0.33 1.08 -9.81
CA ALA A 321 -0.53 1.78 -11.08
C ALA A 321 -0.36 3.29 -10.90
N PHE A 322 -0.93 3.85 -9.83
CA PHE A 322 -0.82 5.26 -9.52
C PHE A 322 0.61 5.68 -9.22
N GLU A 323 1.35 4.92 -8.41
CA GLU A 323 2.75 5.23 -8.13
C GLU A 323 3.64 5.16 -9.36
N GLN A 324 3.44 4.18 -10.24
CA GLN A 324 4.20 4.08 -11.49
C GLN A 324 3.93 5.28 -12.42
N CYS A 325 2.72 5.85 -12.40
CA CYS A 325 2.36 6.98 -13.23
C CYS A 325 2.73 8.35 -12.63
N HIS A 326 2.47 8.57 -11.34
CA HIS A 326 2.57 9.89 -10.69
C HIS A 326 3.79 10.02 -9.77
N TYR A 327 4.12 8.96 -9.03
CA TYR A 327 5.16 8.96 -7.99
C TYR A 327 6.32 8.04 -8.35
N SER A 328 6.75 8.05 -9.62
CA SER A 328 7.82 7.16 -10.13
C SER A 328 9.15 7.32 -9.38
N ASN A 329 9.36 8.47 -8.75
CA ASN A 329 10.54 8.79 -7.93
C ASN A 329 10.36 8.49 -6.43
N GLN A 330 9.13 8.20 -5.99
CA GLN A 330 8.76 7.91 -4.59
C GLN A 330 7.85 6.66 -4.49
N PRO A 331 8.27 5.49 -5.01
CA PRO A 331 7.42 4.31 -5.18
C PRO A 331 7.29 3.48 -3.88
N PHE A 332 6.76 4.06 -2.80
CA PHE A 332 6.67 3.42 -1.48
C PHE A 332 5.80 2.15 -1.46
N VAL A 333 4.63 2.18 -2.09
CA VAL A 333 3.74 1.02 -2.18
C VAL A 333 4.35 -0.05 -3.08
N CYS A 334 4.94 0.32 -4.22
CA CYS A 334 5.67 -0.62 -5.08
C CYS A 334 6.86 -1.26 -4.35
N ASN A 335 7.64 -0.48 -3.57
CA ASN A 335 8.72 -1.00 -2.73
C ASN A 335 8.20 -1.95 -1.65
N TYR A 336 7.06 -1.61 -1.03
CA TYR A 336 6.43 -2.45 -0.02
C TYR A 336 6.00 -3.78 -0.61
N VAL A 337 5.28 -3.78 -1.73
CA VAL A 337 4.82 -5.00 -2.39
C VAL A 337 6.03 -5.84 -2.85
N SER A 338 7.09 -5.23 -3.38
CA SER A 338 8.33 -5.92 -3.74
C SER A 338 9.06 -6.56 -2.54
N LEU A 339 9.03 -5.90 -1.38
CA LEU A 339 9.59 -6.46 -0.15
C LEU A 339 8.77 -7.66 0.34
N ILE A 340 7.44 -7.55 0.35
CA ILE A 340 6.53 -8.63 0.75
C ILE A 340 6.64 -9.83 -0.20
N ASP A 341 6.75 -9.58 -1.51
CA ASP A 341 7.04 -10.58 -2.54
C ASP A 341 8.36 -11.31 -2.26
N SER A 342 9.43 -10.57 -1.97
CA SER A 342 10.72 -11.19 -1.64
C SER A 342 10.70 -12.03 -0.35
N LEU A 343 9.78 -11.71 0.58
CA LEU A 343 9.59 -12.48 1.81
C LEU A 343 8.72 -13.73 1.59
N ILE A 344 7.80 -13.72 0.63
CA ILE A 344 6.77 -14.74 0.45
C ILE A 344 6.91 -15.40 -0.93
N HIS A 345 7.63 -16.51 -1.01
CA HIS A 345 7.71 -17.30 -2.24
C HIS A 345 6.84 -18.55 -2.18
N THR A 346 6.70 -19.15 -1.00
CA THR A 346 5.99 -20.42 -0.82
C THR A 346 4.91 -20.34 0.27
N HIS A 347 4.09 -21.38 0.37
CA HIS A 347 3.06 -21.45 1.41
C HIS A 347 3.64 -21.55 2.83
N GLU A 348 4.85 -22.10 2.99
CA GLU A 348 5.57 -22.15 4.27
C GLU A 348 5.99 -20.75 4.74
N ASP A 349 6.40 -19.87 3.81
CA ASP A 349 6.68 -18.47 4.14
C ASP A 349 5.41 -17.75 4.63
N VAL A 350 4.27 -18.05 3.99
CA VAL A 350 2.96 -17.54 4.44
C VAL A 350 2.60 -18.08 5.81
N GLU A 351 2.71 -19.40 6.02
CA GLU A 351 2.40 -20.06 7.29
C GLU A 351 3.19 -19.42 8.45
N LEU A 352 4.49 -19.19 8.27
CA LEU A 352 5.31 -18.49 9.26
C LEU A 352 4.81 -17.06 9.57
N LEU A 353 4.46 -16.28 8.55
CA LEU A 353 3.98 -14.91 8.73
C LEU A 353 2.56 -14.85 9.32
N VAL A 354 1.75 -15.88 9.10
CA VAL A 354 0.42 -16.05 9.70
C VAL A 354 0.54 -16.48 11.17
N ASP A 355 1.42 -17.45 11.47
CA ASP A 355 1.70 -17.91 12.83
C ASP A 355 2.25 -16.81 13.73
N THR A 356 3.03 -15.89 13.16
CA THR A 356 3.55 -14.69 13.85
C THR A 356 2.56 -13.52 13.87
N GLU A 357 1.33 -13.75 13.37
CA GLU A 357 0.24 -12.79 13.25
C GLU A 357 0.60 -11.50 12.50
N ILE A 358 1.63 -11.51 11.66
CA ILE A 358 1.96 -10.38 10.78
C ILE A 358 0.93 -10.28 9.67
N ILE A 359 0.53 -11.43 9.11
CA ILE A 359 -0.49 -11.50 8.07
C ILE A 359 -1.69 -12.27 8.58
N SER A 360 -2.88 -11.72 8.34
CA SER A 360 -4.13 -12.47 8.44
C SER A 360 -4.82 -12.45 7.07
N HIS A 361 -5.36 -13.57 6.60
CA HIS A 361 -6.00 -13.61 5.28
C HIS A 361 -7.29 -14.42 5.25
N GLU A 362 -8.20 -14.03 4.34
CA GLU A 362 -9.51 -14.65 4.13
C GLU A 362 -9.61 -15.38 2.76
N LEU A 363 -8.45 -15.72 2.17
CA LEU A 363 -8.32 -16.31 0.83
C LEU A 363 -8.46 -17.84 0.75
N GLY A 364 -8.91 -18.52 1.81
CA GLY A 364 -9.12 -19.99 1.79
C GLY A 364 -7.85 -20.86 1.91
N SER A 365 -6.70 -20.47 1.34
CA SER A 365 -5.44 -21.22 1.48
C SER A 365 -4.18 -20.34 1.54
N HIS A 366 -3.12 -20.83 2.21
CA HIS A 366 -1.82 -20.14 2.24
C HIS A 366 -1.17 -20.07 0.84
N ALA A 367 -1.42 -21.07 -0.01
CA ALA A 367 -0.94 -21.10 -1.39
C ALA A 367 -1.59 -20.02 -2.27
N GLU A 368 -2.89 -19.73 -2.07
CA GLU A 368 -3.57 -18.63 -2.76
C GLU A 368 -2.99 -17.28 -2.36
N LEU A 369 -2.68 -17.06 -1.08
CA LEU A 369 -2.02 -15.84 -0.63
C LEU A 369 -0.63 -15.67 -1.25
N ALA A 370 0.20 -16.71 -1.25
CA ALA A 370 1.52 -16.68 -1.90
C ALA A 370 1.39 -16.35 -3.40
N THR A 371 0.42 -16.96 -4.08
CA THR A 371 0.16 -16.70 -5.51
C THR A 371 -0.29 -15.26 -5.76
N LEU A 372 -1.16 -14.72 -4.91
CA LEU A 372 -1.62 -13.34 -5.01
C LEU A 372 -0.46 -12.35 -4.88
N VAL A 373 0.38 -12.52 -3.85
CA VAL A 373 1.55 -11.67 -3.61
C VAL A 373 2.50 -11.70 -4.82
N ASN A 374 2.87 -12.90 -5.26
CA ASN A 374 3.72 -13.10 -6.44
C ASN A 374 3.13 -12.48 -7.73
N CYS A 375 1.80 -12.45 -7.85
CA CYS A 375 1.10 -11.85 -8.98
C CYS A 375 0.99 -10.32 -8.88
N LEU A 376 1.15 -9.71 -7.71
CA LEU A 376 1.14 -8.26 -7.54
C LEU A 376 2.43 -7.62 -8.08
N CYS A 377 3.56 -8.31 -7.97
CA CYS A 377 4.87 -7.82 -8.42
C CYS A 377 5.12 -7.92 -9.93
N ARG A 378 4.26 -8.62 -10.69
CA ARG A 378 4.41 -8.75 -12.14
C ARG A 378 4.28 -7.39 -12.83
N TYR A 379 5.30 -7.03 -13.61
CA TYR A 379 5.43 -5.73 -14.29
C TYR A 379 5.47 -4.51 -13.35
N VAL A 380 5.80 -4.71 -12.06
CA VAL A 380 6.09 -3.58 -11.18
C VAL A 380 7.50 -3.08 -11.47
N VAL A 381 7.60 -1.83 -11.93
CA VAL A 381 8.88 -1.17 -12.17
C VAL A 381 9.25 -0.35 -10.95
N VAL A 382 10.40 -0.66 -10.35
CA VAL A 382 10.95 0.05 -9.20
C VAL A 382 12.26 0.72 -9.60
N THR A 383 12.30 2.05 -9.55
CA THR A 383 13.47 2.87 -9.90
C THR A 383 14.36 3.16 -8.69
N SER A 384 13.76 3.23 -7.50
CA SER A 384 14.39 3.56 -6.24
C SER A 384 13.83 2.69 -5.12
N ASN A 385 14.63 2.39 -4.09
CA ASN A 385 14.25 1.46 -3.02
C ASN A 385 14.40 2.11 -1.63
N CYS A 386 13.27 2.29 -0.93
CA CYS A 386 13.23 2.81 0.43
C CYS A 386 13.64 1.79 1.50
N TYR A 387 13.67 0.50 1.16
CA TYR A 387 14.15 -0.56 2.06
C TYR A 387 15.57 -1.03 1.73
N GLY A 388 16.28 -0.39 0.79
CA GLY A 388 17.57 -0.90 0.31
C GLY A 388 18.62 -1.05 1.42
N GLU A 389 18.73 -0.08 2.32
CA GLU A 389 19.64 -0.18 3.48
C GLU A 389 19.24 -1.31 4.43
N MET A 390 17.94 -1.42 4.73
CA MET A 390 17.40 -2.48 5.59
C MET A 390 17.65 -3.87 4.98
N VAL A 391 17.41 -4.04 3.68
CA VAL A 391 17.65 -5.30 2.96
C VAL A 391 19.13 -5.64 2.97
N LYS A 392 20.01 -4.65 2.82
CA LYS A 392 21.46 -4.85 2.95
C LYS A 392 21.81 -5.35 4.35
N GLU A 393 21.30 -4.72 5.40
CA GLU A 393 21.53 -5.14 6.78
C GLU A 393 21.00 -6.55 7.08
N LEU A 394 19.83 -6.91 6.55
CA LEU A 394 19.24 -8.25 6.66
C LEU A 394 20.12 -9.29 5.97
N ASN A 395 20.59 -9.00 4.77
CA ASN A 395 21.47 -9.89 4.01
C ASN A 395 22.86 -10.02 4.67
N GLU A 396 23.41 -8.95 5.23
CA GLU A 396 24.64 -9.01 6.05
C GLU A 396 24.44 -9.84 7.32
N HIS A 397 23.26 -9.75 7.94
CA HIS A 397 22.92 -10.60 9.09
C HIS A 397 22.89 -12.07 8.67
N TYR A 398 22.21 -12.39 7.57
CA TYR A 398 22.07 -13.74 7.04
C TYR A 398 23.41 -14.36 6.61
N ASN A 399 24.24 -13.59 5.90
CA ASN A 399 25.53 -14.07 5.39
C ASN A 399 26.59 -14.24 6.49
N ASN A 400 26.35 -13.72 7.70
CA ASN A 400 27.26 -13.94 8.82
C ASN A 400 27.14 -15.39 9.31
N VAL A 401 28.11 -16.21 8.91
CA VAL A 401 28.20 -17.67 9.12
C VAL A 401 27.91 -18.10 10.56
N TRP A 402 28.42 -17.36 11.55
CA TRP A 402 28.17 -17.66 12.97
C TRP A 402 26.69 -17.52 13.35
N LYS A 403 26.02 -16.52 12.79
CA LYS A 403 24.60 -16.26 13.04
C LYS A 403 23.72 -17.31 12.36
N HIS A 404 24.12 -17.75 11.17
CA HIS A 404 23.47 -18.86 10.47
C HIS A 404 23.55 -20.17 11.27
N TYR A 405 24.74 -20.55 11.77
CA TYR A 405 24.89 -21.74 12.61
C TYR A 405 24.11 -21.65 13.91
N MET A 406 24.07 -20.47 14.54
CA MET A 406 23.34 -20.30 15.80
C MET A 406 21.81 -20.31 15.61
N GLY A 407 21.31 -19.78 14.48
CA GLY A 407 19.91 -19.90 14.09
C GLY A 407 19.49 -21.36 13.82
N MET A 408 20.32 -22.11 13.09
CA MET A 408 20.11 -23.55 12.84
C MET A 408 20.14 -24.38 14.14
N LEU A 409 21.10 -24.10 15.03
CA LEU A 409 21.19 -24.78 16.31
C LEU A 409 19.92 -24.57 17.15
N ARG A 410 19.36 -23.36 17.14
CA ARG A 410 18.09 -23.05 17.80
C ARG A 410 16.91 -23.81 17.21
N SER A 411 16.76 -23.83 15.88
CA SER A 411 15.60 -24.45 15.22
C SER A 411 15.55 -25.98 15.44
N VAL A 412 16.72 -26.63 15.54
CA VAL A 412 16.81 -28.09 15.71
C VAL A 412 16.69 -28.50 17.18
N TYR A 413 17.45 -27.85 18.07
CA TYR A 413 17.64 -28.32 19.45
C TYR A 413 16.81 -27.56 20.49
N PHE A 414 16.43 -26.30 20.21
CA PHE A 414 15.80 -25.40 21.19
C PHE A 414 14.35 -25.01 20.84
N ARG A 415 13.75 -25.63 19.82
CA ARG A 415 12.36 -25.39 19.40
C ARG A 415 11.32 -26.00 20.37
N ASP A 416 11.67 -27.10 21.02
CA ASP A 416 10.79 -27.86 21.93
C ASP A 416 11.50 -28.03 23.30
N PRO A 417 10.83 -27.73 24.43
CA PRO A 417 11.37 -27.98 25.78
C PRO A 417 11.91 -29.40 25.98
N TRP A 418 11.29 -30.41 25.37
CA TRP A 418 11.71 -31.81 25.47
C TRP A 418 12.99 -32.08 24.68
N ARG A 419 13.15 -31.48 23.50
CA ARG A 419 14.39 -31.57 22.71
C ARG A 419 15.56 -30.85 23.37
N LEU A 420 15.27 -29.73 24.03
CA LEU A 420 16.25 -29.06 24.87
C LEU A 420 16.71 -29.97 26.00
N SER A 421 15.77 -30.59 26.72
CA SER A 421 16.10 -31.48 27.83
C SER A 421 16.91 -32.70 27.39
N SER A 422 16.57 -33.34 26.27
CA SER A 422 17.30 -34.51 25.76
C SER A 422 18.72 -34.15 25.31
N THR A 423 18.89 -32.96 24.71
CA THR A 423 20.20 -32.44 24.30
C THR A 423 21.09 -32.17 25.52
N VAL A 424 20.54 -31.54 26.56
CA VAL A 424 21.27 -31.27 27.82
C VAL A 424 21.68 -32.56 28.50
N VAL A 425 20.78 -33.56 28.55
CA VAL A 425 21.09 -34.89 29.11
C VAL A 425 22.18 -35.57 28.28
N GLY A 426 22.08 -35.55 26.94
CA GLY A 426 23.09 -36.12 26.04
C GLY A 426 24.47 -35.49 26.23
N ILE A 427 24.55 -34.16 26.33
CA ILE A 427 25.79 -33.43 26.60
C ILE A 427 26.36 -33.81 27.97
N SER A 428 25.50 -33.89 28.99
CA SER A 428 25.92 -34.25 30.36
C SER A 428 26.50 -35.66 30.43
N ILE A 429 25.86 -36.62 29.76
CA ILE A 429 26.34 -38.01 29.64
C ILE A 429 27.66 -38.06 28.87
N PHE A 430 27.76 -37.33 27.76
CA PHE A 430 28.99 -37.26 26.97
C PHE A 430 30.16 -36.69 27.77
N LEU A 431 29.96 -35.56 28.46
CA LEU A 431 30.98 -34.95 29.32
C LEU A 431 31.39 -35.90 30.45
N PHE A 432 30.43 -36.57 31.08
CA PHE A 432 30.71 -37.56 32.12
C PHE A 432 31.55 -38.72 31.56
N ALA A 433 31.17 -39.28 30.41
CA ALA A 433 31.93 -40.34 29.75
C ALA A 433 33.34 -39.89 29.36
N PHE A 434 33.48 -38.67 28.83
CA PHE A 434 34.74 -38.08 28.42
C PHE A 434 35.69 -37.85 29.60
N VAL A 435 35.19 -37.29 30.71
CA VAL A 435 35.99 -37.10 31.94
C VAL A 435 36.45 -38.44 32.51
N ASN A 436 35.58 -39.47 32.52
CA ASN A 436 35.96 -40.81 32.96
C ASN A 436 37.01 -41.44 32.05
N PHE A 437 36.89 -41.28 30.73
CA PHE A 437 37.89 -41.72 29.77
C PHE A 437 39.25 -41.06 30.00
N LEU A 438 39.29 -39.74 30.24
CA LEU A 438 40.53 -39.02 30.56
C LEU A 438 41.16 -39.47 31.89
N LYS A 439 40.34 -39.83 32.89
CA LYS A 439 40.84 -40.43 34.14
C LYS A 439 41.47 -41.80 33.91
N VAL A 440 40.85 -42.66 33.11
CA VAL A 440 41.35 -44.01 32.79
C VAL A 440 42.69 -43.96 32.04
N ILE A 441 42.89 -42.96 31.16
CA ILE A 441 44.13 -42.80 30.38
C ILE A 441 45.22 -42.06 31.18
N GLY A 442 44.95 -41.67 32.44
CA GLY A 442 45.96 -41.13 33.34
C GLY A 442 46.33 -39.66 33.11
N VAL A 443 45.53 -38.93 32.32
CA VAL A 443 45.72 -37.49 32.07
C VAL A 443 45.50 -36.66 33.34
N PHE A 444 44.60 -37.11 34.22
CA PHE A 444 44.40 -36.58 35.57
C PHE A 444 44.90 -37.57 36.62
N SER A 445 46.20 -37.83 36.65
CA SER A 445 46.80 -38.55 37.77
C SER A 445 46.93 -37.60 38.97
N PRO A 446 46.40 -37.91 40.16
CA PRO A 446 46.65 -37.11 41.34
C PRO A 446 48.15 -37.18 41.65
N LYS A 447 48.84 -36.03 41.57
CA LYS A 447 50.15 -35.87 42.20
C LYS A 447 49.92 -35.95 43.70
N TYR A 448 50.12 -37.13 44.27
CA TYR A 448 50.28 -37.30 45.70
C TYR A 448 51.64 -36.79 46.15
#